data_AF-A0AA87RIN1-F1
#
_entry.id   AF-A0AA87RIN1-F1
#
_cell.length_a   1.000
_cell.length_b   1.000
_cell.length_c   1.000
_cell.angle_alpha   90.00
_cell.angle_beta   90.00
_cell.angle_gamma   90.00
#
_symmetry.space_group_name_H-M   'P 1'
#
loop_
_entity.id
_entity.type
_entity.pdbx_description
1 polymer ?
#
loop_
_entity_poly.entity_id
_entity_poly.type
_entity_poly.pdbx_seq_one_letter_code
_entity_poly.pdbx_strand_id
1 'polypeptide(L)'
;MDGGSGIVIGAIVVALGAAAIIAIVHLAGVGRIGRSRWLGLRLAPTLASDETWSAAHRAATPIVWLTGSIAVIAALAALAFAGSGAVREGTVLVVLALVVLVIGLVLAGWRAVATVR
;
A
#
# COMPACT_ATOMS: atom_id res chain seq x y z
N MET A 1 15.98 -16.17 -14.49
CA MET A 1 15.85 -15.89 -13.04
C MET A 1 15.45 -17.20 -12.39
N ASP A 2 16.25 -17.69 -11.44
CA ASP A 2 15.83 -18.79 -10.58
C ASP A 2 14.70 -18.31 -9.65
N GLY A 3 13.81 -19.22 -9.23
CA GLY A 3 12.60 -18.86 -8.48
C GLY A 3 12.88 -18.11 -7.17
N GLY A 4 14.04 -18.34 -6.55
CA GLY A 4 14.48 -17.65 -5.33
C GLY A 4 14.72 -16.15 -5.55
N SER A 5 15.45 -15.77 -6.61
CA SER A 5 15.74 -14.36 -6.92
C SER A 5 14.46 -13.57 -7.21
N GLY A 6 13.46 -14.20 -7.85
CA GLY A 6 12.16 -13.59 -8.11
C GLY A 6 11.39 -13.24 -6.84
N ILE A 7 11.41 -14.13 -5.84
CA ILE A 7 10.74 -13.89 -4.54
C ILE A 7 11.42 -12.77 -3.79
N VAL A 8 12.75 -12.76 -3.72
CA VAL A 8 13.49 -11.72 -3.00
C VAL A 8 13.17 -10.33 -3.56
N ILE A 9 13.25 -10.18 -4.88
CA ILE A 9 12.93 -8.90 -5.55
C ILE A 9 11.46 -8.54 -5.31
N GLY A 10 10.54 -9.48 -5.54
CA GLY A 10 9.11 -9.25 -5.36
C GLY A 10 8.76 -8.83 -3.94
N ALA A 11 9.29 -9.52 -2.94
CA ALA A 11 9.07 -9.22 -1.53
C ALA A 11 9.62 -7.85 -1.14
N ILE A 12 10.84 -7.49 -1.57
CA ILE A 12 11.41 -6.16 -1.32
C ILE A 12 10.54 -5.07 -1.94
N VAL A 13 10.15 -5.23 -3.20
CA VAL A 13 9.31 -4.25 -3.91
C VAL A 13 7.97 -4.07 -3.20
N VAL A 14 7.33 -5.17 -2.80
CA VAL A 14 6.03 -5.11 -2.09
C VAL A 14 6.18 -4.46 -0.72
N ALA A 15 7.19 -4.84 0.07
CA ALA A 15 7.40 -4.29 1.40
C ALA A 15 7.67 -2.77 1.34
N LEU A 16 8.60 -2.35 0.48
CA LEU A 16 8.93 -0.93 0.33
C LEU A 16 7.77 -0.14 -0.29
N GLY A 17 7.09 -0.70 -1.29
CA GLY A 17 5.93 -0.07 -1.91
C GLY A 17 4.78 0.13 -0.92
N ALA A 18 4.43 -0.90 -0.15
CA ALA A 18 3.39 -0.82 0.87
C ALA A 18 3.76 0.19 1.97
N ALA A 19 4.99 0.17 2.47
CA ALA A 19 5.47 1.15 3.45
C ALA A 19 5.43 2.58 2.92
N ALA A 20 5.84 2.81 1.67
CA ALA A 20 5.77 4.12 1.03
C ALA A 20 4.32 4.61 0.88
N ILE A 21 3.40 3.73 0.48
CA ILE A 21 1.97 4.04 0.38
C ILE A 21 1.40 4.45 1.76
N ILE A 22 1.69 3.68 2.82
CA ILE A 22 1.29 4.03 4.19
C ILE A 22 1.79 5.42 4.54
N ALA A 23 3.09 5.66 4.36
CA ALA A 23 3.71 6.93 4.71
C ALA A 23 3.07 8.11 3.94
N ILE A 24 2.91 7.99 2.62
CA ILE A 24 2.34 9.04 1.78
C ILE A 24 0.88 9.33 2.19
N VAL A 25 0.04 8.31 2.33
CA VAL A 25 -1.38 8.50 2.66
C VAL A 25 -1.53 9.08 4.06
N HIS A 26 -0.75 8.58 5.02
CA HIS A 26 -0.79 9.09 6.38
C HIS A 26 -0.33 10.54 6.46
N LEU A 27 0.80 10.88 5.84
CA LEU A 27 1.35 12.24 5.82
C LEU A 27 0.42 13.23 5.10
N ALA A 28 -0.25 12.80 4.03
CA ALA A 28 -1.29 13.59 3.38
C ALA A 28 -2.52 13.79 4.28
N GLY A 29 -2.93 12.76 5.04
CA GLY A 29 -4.04 12.84 5.98
C GLY A 29 -3.77 13.80 7.14
N VAL A 30 -2.58 13.78 7.72
CA VAL A 30 -2.18 14.70 8.80
C VAL A 30 -1.77 16.10 8.29
N GLY A 31 -1.89 16.36 6.99
CA GLY A 31 -1.60 17.67 6.39
C GLY A 31 -0.12 18.01 6.25
N ARG A 32 0.79 17.03 6.39
CA ARG A 32 2.24 17.21 6.18
C ARG A 32 2.64 17.18 4.71
N ILE A 33 1.85 16.53 3.86
CA ILE A 33 2.00 16.54 2.41
C ILE A 33 0.78 17.23 1.79
N GLY A 34 1.03 18.33 1.08
CA GLY A 34 0.00 19.05 0.33
C GLY A 34 -0.48 18.27 -0.89
N ARG A 35 -1.53 18.79 -1.53
CA ARG A 35 -2.11 18.21 -2.74
C ARG A 35 -1.05 18.06 -3.84
N SER A 36 -0.93 16.87 -4.40
CA SER A 36 0.09 16.54 -5.41
C SER A 36 -0.52 15.81 -6.60
N ARG A 37 0.05 16.05 -7.79
CA ARG A 37 -0.27 15.29 -9.02
C ARG A 37 0.49 13.95 -9.11
N TRP A 38 1.49 13.74 -8.26
CA TRP A 38 2.41 12.61 -8.33
C TRP A 38 2.23 11.61 -7.18
N LEU A 39 1.87 12.09 -5.99
CA LEU A 39 1.78 11.29 -4.77
C LEU A 39 0.32 11.19 -4.30
N GLY A 40 -0.05 10.12 -3.59
CA GLY A 40 -1.34 9.94 -2.93
C GLY A 40 -2.46 9.31 -3.77
N LEU A 41 -3.68 9.31 -3.22
CA LEU A 41 -4.89 8.81 -3.88
C LEU A 41 -5.41 9.87 -4.88
N ARG A 42 -5.10 9.65 -6.15
CA ARG A 42 -5.34 10.58 -7.26
C ARG A 42 -6.69 10.35 -7.93
N LEU A 43 -7.76 10.49 -7.16
CA LEU A 43 -9.13 10.40 -7.67
C LEU A 43 -9.64 11.82 -7.94
N ALA A 44 -10.35 12.04 -9.05
CA ALA A 44 -10.78 13.40 -9.43
C ALA A 44 -11.51 14.17 -8.29
N PRO A 45 -12.41 13.55 -7.50
CA PRO A 45 -13.04 14.22 -6.36
C PRO A 45 -12.06 14.61 -5.25
N THR A 46 -11.00 13.83 -5.01
CA THR A 46 -10.04 14.07 -3.92
C THR A 46 -9.07 15.21 -4.23
N LEU A 47 -9.00 15.65 -5.50
CA LEU A 47 -8.13 16.73 -5.97
C LEU A 47 -8.84 18.09 -6.08
N ALA A 48 -10.11 18.20 -5.69
CA ALA A 48 -10.90 19.43 -5.86
C ALA A 48 -10.32 20.62 -5.06
N SER A 49 -9.96 20.40 -3.80
CA SER A 49 -9.33 21.40 -2.93
C SER A 49 -8.31 20.74 -1.99
N ASP A 50 -7.50 21.55 -1.31
CA ASP A 50 -6.54 21.04 -0.32
C ASP A 50 -7.25 20.50 0.94
N GLU A 51 -8.41 21.07 1.28
CA GLU A 51 -9.27 20.54 2.35
C GLU A 51 -9.80 19.15 1.97
N THR A 52 -10.33 19.03 0.76
CA THR A 52 -10.83 17.77 0.18
C THR A 52 -9.74 16.71 0.12
N TRP A 53 -8.53 17.11 -0.28
CA TRP A 53 -7.35 16.26 -0.28
C TRP A 53 -7.06 15.69 1.11
N SER A 54 -6.97 16.56 2.11
CA SER A 54 -6.65 16.15 3.48
C SER A 54 -7.75 15.26 4.08
N ALA A 55 -9.02 15.59 3.87
CA ALA A 55 -10.17 14.84 4.38
C ALA A 55 -10.21 13.42 3.78
N ALA A 56 -10.04 13.32 2.46
CA ALA A 56 -9.97 12.04 1.74
C ALA A 56 -8.84 11.15 2.25
N HIS A 57 -7.63 11.70 2.45
CA HIS A 57 -6.48 10.93 2.93
C HIS A 57 -6.61 10.54 4.40
N ARG A 58 -7.21 11.37 5.27
CA ARG A 58 -7.57 10.97 6.64
C ARG A 58 -8.53 9.79 6.64
N ALA A 59 -9.54 9.82 5.78
CA ALA A 59 -10.53 8.75 5.68
C ALA A 59 -9.93 7.42 5.16
N ALA A 60 -8.96 7.50 4.24
CA ALA A 60 -8.22 6.37 3.71
C ALA A 60 -7.18 5.78 4.68
N THR A 61 -6.65 6.60 5.59
CA THR A 61 -5.53 6.25 6.48
C THR A 61 -5.75 4.92 7.24
N PRO A 62 -6.89 4.65 7.90
CA PRO A 62 -7.08 3.39 8.63
C PRO A 62 -7.01 2.14 7.74
N ILE A 63 -7.61 2.20 6.54
CA ILE A 63 -7.61 1.08 5.60
C ILE A 63 -6.20 0.83 5.05
N VAL A 64 -5.49 1.90 4.69
CA VAL A 64 -4.13 1.79 4.16
C VAL A 64 -3.17 1.28 5.24
N TRP A 65 -3.28 1.73 6.49
CA TRP A 65 -2.48 1.20 7.58
C TRP A 65 -2.72 -0.29 7.80
N LEU A 66 -3.99 -0.71 7.87
CA LEU A 66 -4.32 -2.12 8.07
C LEU A 66 -3.78 -3.01 6.94
N THR A 67 -4.17 -2.70 5.71
CA THR A 67 -3.83 -3.54 4.54
C THR A 67 -2.36 -3.44 4.15
N GLY A 68 -1.77 -2.25 4.25
CA GLY A 68 -0.34 -2.04 4.04
C GLY A 68 0.50 -2.78 5.07
N SER A 69 0.13 -2.76 6.35
CA SER A 69 0.89 -3.47 7.40
C SER A 69 0.84 -4.99 7.19
N ILE A 70 -0.33 -5.53 6.82
CA ILE A 70 -0.47 -6.95 6.45
C ILE A 70 0.42 -7.28 5.25
N ALA A 71 0.43 -6.44 4.21
CA ALA A 71 1.27 -6.65 3.04
C ALA A 71 2.77 -6.60 3.38
N VAL A 72 3.21 -5.66 4.24
CA VAL A 72 4.60 -5.60 4.72
C VAL A 72 4.97 -6.86 5.49
N ILE A 73 4.15 -7.30 6.44
CA ILE A 73 4.43 -8.51 7.25
C ILE A 73 4.51 -9.74 6.34
N ALA A 74 3.57 -9.90 5.40
CA ALA A 74 3.56 -11.02 4.46
C ALA A 74 4.80 -11.01 3.53
N ALA A 75 5.21 -9.83 3.07
CA ALA A 75 6.43 -9.69 2.25
C ALA A 75 7.71 -10.00 3.05
N LEU A 76 7.81 -9.55 4.31
CA LEU A 76 8.93 -9.90 5.18
C LEU A 76 8.97 -11.40 5.48
N ALA A 77 7.82 -12.04 5.70
CA ALA A 77 7.72 -13.49 5.84
C ALA A 77 8.20 -14.20 4.56
N ALA A 78 7.85 -13.70 3.37
CA ALA A 78 8.34 -14.25 2.11
C ALA A 78 9.88 -14.19 1.98
N LEU A 79 10.53 -13.15 2.49
CA LEU A 79 12.00 -13.08 2.54
C LEU A 79 12.60 -14.16 3.44
N ALA A 80 11.97 -14.47 4.58
CA ALA A 80 12.41 -15.55 5.44
C ALA A 80 12.32 -16.93 4.74
N PHE A 81 11.25 -17.18 3.97
CA PHE A 81 11.11 -18.41 3.18
C PHE A 81 12.07 -18.48 1.99
N ALA A 82 12.45 -17.34 1.40
CA ALA A 82 13.48 -17.32 0.35
C ALA A 82 14.84 -17.80 0.89
N GLY A 83 15.18 -17.45 2.14
CA GLY A 83 16.42 -17.89 2.80
C GLY A 83 16.43 -19.37 3.21
N SER A 84 15.27 -20.02 3.33
CA SER A 84 15.15 -21.44 3.72
C SER A 84 15.00 -22.41 2.55
N GLY A 85 14.92 -21.91 1.31
CA GLY A 85 14.69 -22.73 0.10
C GLY A 85 13.23 -23.09 -0.17
N ALA A 86 12.29 -22.61 0.66
CA ALA A 86 10.85 -22.81 0.52
C ALA A 86 10.22 -21.83 -0.48
N VAL A 87 10.61 -21.98 -1.76
CA VAL A 87 10.28 -21.05 -2.85
C VAL A 87 8.77 -20.95 -3.09
N ARG A 88 8.02 -22.05 -2.99
CA ARG A 88 6.58 -22.05 -3.26
C ARG A 88 5.81 -21.22 -2.23
N GLU A 89 6.11 -21.42 -0.96
CA GLU A 89 5.50 -20.74 0.17
C GLU A 89 5.81 -19.24 0.13
N GLY A 90 7.08 -18.88 -0.11
CA GLY A 90 7.48 -17.50 -0.31
C GLY A 90 6.75 -16.82 -1.48
N THR A 91 6.58 -17.52 -2.60
CA THR A 91 5.83 -17.01 -3.75
C THR A 91 4.37 -16.74 -3.41
N VAL A 92 3.70 -17.67 -2.72
CA VAL A 92 2.30 -17.51 -2.29
C VAL A 92 2.15 -16.29 -1.40
N LEU A 93 3.07 -16.07 -0.46
CA LEU A 93 3.03 -14.90 0.43
C LEU A 93 3.21 -13.57 -0.32
N VAL A 94 4.11 -13.50 -1.31
CA VAL A 94 4.26 -12.29 -2.15
C VAL A 94 2.95 -12.01 -2.90
N VAL A 95 2.33 -13.03 -3.48
CA VAL A 95 1.06 -12.89 -4.21
C VAL A 95 -0.06 -12.43 -3.26
N LEU A 96 -0.19 -13.03 -2.08
CA LEU A 96 -1.20 -12.63 -1.09
C LEU A 96 -0.96 -11.19 -0.59
N ALA A 97 0.30 -10.80 -0.36
CA ALA A 97 0.64 -9.44 0.02
C ALA A 97 0.20 -8.42 -1.04
N LEU A 98 0.44 -8.72 -2.32
CA LEU A 98 -0.02 -7.90 -3.44
C LEU A 98 -1.55 -7.82 -3.52
N VAL A 99 -2.25 -8.94 -3.39
CA VAL A 99 -3.72 -8.99 -3.43
C VAL A 99 -4.32 -8.14 -2.30
N VAL A 100 -3.83 -8.31 -1.07
CA VAL A 100 -4.28 -7.51 0.08
C VAL A 100 -4.01 -6.03 -0.13
N LEU A 101 -2.83 -5.67 -0.64
CA LEU A 101 -2.47 -4.29 -0.92
C LEU A 101 -3.39 -3.66 -1.97
N VAL A 102 -3.65 -4.36 -3.08
CA VAL A 102 -4.54 -3.88 -4.16
C VAL A 102 -5.97 -3.71 -3.65
N ILE A 103 -6.51 -4.71 -2.95
CA ILE A 103 -7.86 -4.61 -2.35
C ILE A 103 -7.92 -3.44 -1.37
N GLY A 104 -6.90 -3.29 -0.52
CA GLY A 104 -6.78 -2.19 0.42
C GLY A 104 -6.78 -0.82 -0.24
N LEU A 105 -6.03 -0.65 -1.34
CA LEU A 105 -6.00 0.58 -2.12
C LEU A 105 -7.36 0.90 -2.76
N VAL A 106 -8.06 -0.11 -3.28
CA VAL A 106 -9.41 0.07 -3.84
C VAL A 106 -10.39 0.52 -2.75
N LEU A 107 -10.39 -0.15 -1.59
CA LEU A 107 -11.25 0.20 -0.46
C LEU A 107 -10.91 1.58 0.12
N ALA A 108 -9.63 1.91 0.22
CA ALA A 108 -9.16 3.22 0.66
C ALA A 108 -9.58 4.32 -0.31
N GLY A 109 -9.46 4.08 -1.62
CA GLY A 109 -9.93 5.00 -2.67
C GLY A 109 -11.44 5.22 -2.63
N TRP A 110 -12.21 4.13 -2.48
CA TRP A 110 -13.65 4.22 -2.32
C TRP A 110 -14.04 5.05 -1.09
N ARG A 111 -13.42 4.76 0.06
CA ARG A 111 -13.68 5.51 1.30
C ARG A 111 -13.28 6.97 1.19
N ALA A 112 -12.14 7.26 0.57
CA ALA A 112 -11.68 8.62 0.28
C ALA A 112 -12.69 9.41 -0.57
N VAL A 113 -13.24 8.80 -1.61
CA VAL A 113 -14.26 9.42 -2.47
C VAL A 113 -15.59 9.59 -1.74
N ALA A 114 -16.02 8.59 -0.96
CA ALA A 114 -17.27 8.64 -0.22
C ALA A 114 -17.29 9.78 0.83
N THR A 115 -16.14 10.21 1.34
CA THR A 115 -16.05 11.31 2.30
C THR A 115 -16.07 12.72 1.69
N VAL A 116 -15.96 12.84 0.36
CA VAL A 116 -15.82 14.14 -0.32
C VAL A 116 -16.85 14.38 -1.41
N ARG A 117 -17.82 13.46 -1.53
CA ARG A 117 -19.04 13.65 -2.32
C ARG A 117 -20.09 14.32 -1.45
#